data_AF-A0AAD6STT3-F1
#
_entry.id   AF-A0AAD6STT3-F1
#
_cell.length_a   1.000
_cell.length_b   1.000
_cell.length_c   1.000
_cell.angle_alpha   90.00
_cell.angle_beta   90.00
_cell.angle_gamma   90.00
#
_symmetry.space_group_name_H-M   'P 1'
#
loop_
_entity.id
_entity.type
_entity.pdbx_description
1 polymer ?
#
loop_
_entity_poly.entity_id
_entity_poly.type
_entity_poly.pdbx_seq_one_letter_code
_entity_poly.pdbx_strand_id
1 'polypeptide(L)'
;MAARNLSFTASSLPAASVSNPISLPRTHEATPAPATKTIPQRTVYHTLQADLAPMMAQIQTQEQLDSLRESLAQVQRTAAIQARQEQVQDPPTITRKGRPPTQRLTGPTEGPARGGGARIPMQGPRVQRTLPSREPALPHEPATQANAGSSQRRQNQCSLCREFGHNRTSCSLRAQA
;
A
#
# COMPACT_ATOMS: atom_id res chain seq x y z
N MET A 1 22.71 -21.35 -46.64
CA MET A 1 22.77 -19.98 -46.07
C MET A 1 21.80 -19.10 -46.85
N ALA A 2 20.64 -18.78 -46.26
CA ALA A 2 19.62 -17.94 -46.90
C ALA A 2 19.28 -16.79 -45.95
N ALA A 3 19.70 -15.59 -46.32
CA ALA A 3 19.42 -14.36 -45.57
C ALA A 3 17.99 -13.90 -45.88
N ARG A 4 17.15 -13.82 -44.85
CA ARG A 4 15.82 -13.20 -44.91
C ARG A 4 15.96 -11.71 -44.62
N ASN A 5 15.78 -10.89 -45.65
CA ASN A 5 15.64 -9.44 -45.53
C ASN A 5 14.27 -9.11 -44.90
N LEU A 6 14.28 -8.55 -43.69
CA LEU A 6 13.10 -7.98 -43.05
C LEU A 6 13.06 -6.48 -43.35
N SER A 7 12.18 -6.10 -44.28
CA SER A 7 11.89 -4.71 -44.64
C SER A 7 11.17 -4.02 -43.48
N PHE A 8 11.82 -3.05 -42.85
CA PHE A 8 11.24 -2.24 -41.77
C PHE A 8 10.49 -1.05 -42.40
N THR A 9 9.17 -1.17 -42.55
CA THR A 9 8.33 -0.02 -42.95
C THR A 9 8.06 0.84 -41.72
N ALA A 10 8.80 1.95 -41.61
CA ALA A 10 8.54 2.99 -40.63
C ALA A 10 7.16 3.61 -40.89
N SER A 11 6.18 3.28 -40.04
CA SER A 11 4.89 3.98 -40.03
C SER A 11 5.10 5.36 -39.40
N SER A 12 5.13 6.37 -40.26
CA SER A 12 5.03 7.78 -39.90
C SER A 12 3.72 8.04 -39.15
N LEU A 13 3.82 8.39 -37.87
CA LEU A 13 2.69 8.90 -37.08
C LEU A 13 2.63 10.43 -37.23
N PRO A 14 1.47 11.04 -37.49
CA PRO A 14 1.33 12.48 -37.62
C PRO A 14 1.50 13.18 -36.26
N ALA A 15 2.45 14.11 -36.20
CA ALA A 15 2.75 14.98 -35.06
C ALA A 15 1.73 16.12 -34.89
N ALA A 16 0.45 15.80 -34.78
CA ALA A 16 -0.61 16.80 -34.64
C ALA A 16 -1.62 16.39 -33.57
N SER A 17 -1.27 16.65 -32.30
CA SER A 17 -2.22 16.83 -31.18
C SER A 17 -1.48 17.30 -29.91
N VAL A 18 -0.56 18.27 -30.03
CA VAL A 18 -0.05 19.01 -28.86
C VAL A 18 -0.95 20.22 -28.67
N SER A 19 -2.11 19.99 -28.06
CA SER A 19 -3.00 21.04 -27.60
C SER A 19 -3.63 20.52 -26.32
N ASN A 20 -3.06 20.91 -25.17
CA ASN A 20 -3.70 20.74 -23.87
C ASN A 20 -4.49 22.01 -23.59
N PRO A 21 -5.78 22.11 -23.98
CA PRO A 21 -6.62 23.18 -23.47
C PRO A 21 -6.79 22.94 -21.98
N ILE A 22 -6.44 23.95 -21.16
CA ILE A 22 -6.82 24.03 -19.75
C ILE A 22 -8.34 23.84 -19.68
N SER A 23 -8.72 22.60 -19.39
CA SER A 23 -10.11 22.18 -19.26
C SER A 23 -10.49 22.40 -17.81
N LEU A 24 -11.59 23.12 -17.62
CA LEU A 24 -12.24 23.43 -16.34
C LEU A 24 -12.33 22.22 -15.39
N PRO A 25 -12.48 22.45 -14.07
CA PRO A 25 -12.51 21.38 -13.09
C PRO A 25 -13.56 20.34 -13.46
N ARG A 26 -13.10 19.18 -13.94
CA ARG A 26 -13.89 17.96 -14.05
C ARG A 26 -14.39 17.66 -12.65
N THR A 27 -15.67 17.92 -12.41
CA THR A 27 -16.44 17.11 -11.48
C THR A 27 -16.13 15.66 -11.85
N HIS A 28 -15.34 14.97 -11.01
CA HIS A 28 -15.01 13.57 -11.20
C HIS A 28 -16.31 12.78 -11.04
N GLU A 29 -17.06 12.65 -12.13
CA GLU A 29 -18.01 11.58 -12.30
C GLU A 29 -17.16 10.31 -12.27
N ALA A 30 -17.14 9.68 -11.09
CA ALA A 30 -16.34 8.49 -10.83
C ALA A 30 -16.92 7.36 -11.69
N THR A 31 -16.43 7.22 -12.92
CA THR A 31 -16.70 6.06 -13.75
C THR A 31 -16.33 4.84 -12.92
N PRO A 32 -17.29 3.96 -12.55
CA PRO A 32 -16.99 2.81 -11.74
C PRO A 32 -15.97 1.95 -12.50
N ALA A 33 -14.94 1.49 -11.79
CA ALA A 33 -13.96 0.59 -12.39
C ALA A 33 -14.71 -0.60 -13.04
N PRO A 34 -14.31 -1.03 -14.25
CA PRO A 34 -14.98 -2.11 -14.94
C PRO A 34 -15.00 -3.34 -14.04
N ALA A 35 -16.14 -4.04 -14.00
CA ALA A 35 -16.32 -5.23 -13.18
C ALA A 35 -15.23 -6.25 -13.52
N THR A 36 -14.42 -6.63 -12.53
CA THR A 36 -13.35 -7.62 -12.73
C THR A 36 -13.97 -8.99 -12.88
N LYS A 37 -13.74 -9.64 -14.03
CA LYS A 37 -14.19 -11.02 -14.25
C LYS A 37 -13.20 -11.96 -13.58
N THR A 38 -13.63 -12.62 -12.50
CA THR A 38 -12.83 -13.66 -11.86
C THR A 38 -12.75 -14.89 -12.76
N ILE A 39 -11.53 -15.35 -13.05
CA ILE A 39 -11.31 -16.59 -13.78
C ILE A 39 -11.38 -17.75 -12.77
N PRO A 40 -12.15 -18.82 -13.03
CA PRO A 40 -12.22 -19.95 -12.12
C PRO A 40 -10.86 -20.68 -12.04
N GLN A 41 -10.48 -21.09 -10.84
CA GLN A 41 -9.17 -21.70 -10.55
C GLN A 41 -8.86 -22.91 -11.44
N ARG A 42 -9.88 -23.74 -11.74
CA ARG A 42 -9.73 -24.92 -12.58
C ARG A 42 -9.29 -24.57 -14.01
N THR A 43 -9.81 -23.47 -14.56
CA THR A 43 -9.39 -22.99 -15.89
C THR A 43 -7.94 -22.52 -15.84
N VAL A 44 -7.57 -21.72 -14.82
CA VAL A 44 -6.18 -21.27 -14.65
C VAL A 44 -5.23 -22.47 -14.60
N TYR A 45 -5.55 -23.49 -13.80
CA TYR A 45 -4.72 -24.69 -13.67
C TYR A 45 -4.57 -25.44 -14.99
N HIS A 46 -5.68 -25.75 -15.69
CA HIS A 46 -5.60 -26.52 -16.94
C HIS A 46 -4.91 -25.74 -18.06
N THR A 47 -5.13 -24.43 -18.16
CA THR A 47 -4.44 -23.59 -19.15
C THR A 47 -2.95 -23.57 -18.87
N LEU A 48 -2.53 -23.29 -17.63
CA LEU A 48 -1.11 -23.30 -17.26
C LEU A 48 -0.47 -24.67 -17.49
N GLN A 49 -1.16 -25.76 -17.15
CA GLN A 49 -0.63 -27.10 -17.36
C GLN A 49 -0.45 -27.43 -18.84
N ALA A 50 -1.42 -27.05 -19.69
CA ALA A 50 -1.32 -27.25 -21.14
C ALA A 50 -0.18 -26.42 -21.74
N ASP A 51 -0.02 -25.17 -21.30
CA ASP A 51 1.04 -24.27 -21.79
C ASP A 51 2.44 -24.75 -21.37
N LEU A 52 2.56 -25.33 -20.17
CA LEU A 52 3.83 -25.85 -19.66
C LEU A 52 4.18 -27.25 -20.19
N ALA A 53 3.20 -28.02 -20.66
CA ALA A 53 3.40 -29.38 -21.18
C ALA A 53 4.53 -29.54 -22.21
N PRO A 54 4.64 -28.70 -23.26
CA PRO A 54 5.73 -28.83 -24.24
C PRO A 54 7.11 -28.56 -23.62
N MET A 55 7.18 -27.68 -22.62
CA MET A 55 8.42 -27.34 -21.93
C MET A 55 8.86 -28.48 -21.01
N MET A 56 7.92 -29.12 -20.32
CA MET A 56 8.18 -30.28 -19.46
C MET A 56 8.67 -31.50 -20.25
N ALA A 57 8.20 -31.69 -21.49
CA ALA A 57 8.63 -32.80 -22.34
C ALA A 57 10.14 -32.77 -22.70
N GLN A 58 10.79 -31.61 -22.58
CA GLN A 58 12.22 -31.44 -22.85
C GLN A 58 13.11 -31.71 -21.63
N ILE A 59 12.52 -31.81 -20.44
CA ILE A 59 13.23 -32.00 -19.18
C ILE A 59 13.49 -33.49 -18.97
N GLN A 60 14.73 -33.91 -19.19
CA GLN A 60 15.18 -35.29 -18.99
C GLN A 60 16.07 -35.43 -17.75
N THR A 61 16.71 -34.34 -17.31
CA THR A 61 17.63 -34.35 -16.17
C THR A 61 17.21 -33.38 -15.07
N GLN A 62 17.69 -33.63 -13.85
CA GLN A 62 17.47 -32.75 -12.71
C GLN A 62 18.06 -31.36 -12.94
N GLU A 63 19.24 -31.28 -13.57
CA GLU A 63 19.91 -30.01 -13.91
C GLU A 63 19.06 -29.14 -14.84
N GLN A 64 18.36 -29.75 -15.81
CA GLN A 64 17.46 -29.04 -16.71
C GLN A 64 16.24 -28.48 -15.97
N LEU A 65 15.70 -29.26 -15.02
CA LEU A 65 14.60 -28.80 -14.17
C LEU A 65 15.01 -27.63 -13.29
N ASP A 66 16.21 -27.70 -12.70
CA ASP A 66 16.72 -26.63 -11.84
C ASP A 66 17.05 -25.37 -12.65
N SER A 67 17.63 -25.52 -13.84
CA SER A 67 17.86 -24.41 -14.79
C SER A 67 16.54 -23.73 -15.19
N LEU A 68 15.49 -24.51 -15.45
CA LEU A 68 14.17 -23.97 -15.78
C LEU A 68 13.55 -23.23 -14.61
N ARG A 69 13.66 -23.76 -13.39
CA ARG A 69 13.21 -23.07 -12.17
C ARG A 69 13.92 -21.74 -11.97
N GLU A 70 15.23 -21.71 -12.16
CA GLU A 70 16.01 -20.48 -12.06
C GLU A 70 15.58 -19.46 -13.12
N SER A 71 15.35 -19.90 -14.36
CA SER A 71 14.87 -19.03 -15.44
C SER A 71 13.50 -18.41 -15.13
N LEU A 72 12.55 -19.19 -14.60
CA LEU A 72 11.23 -18.67 -14.21
C LEU A 72 11.34 -17.69 -13.04
N ALA A 73 12.18 -17.98 -12.05
CA ALA A 73 12.44 -17.06 -10.95
C ALA A 73 13.11 -15.76 -11.43
N GLN A 74 13.97 -15.82 -12.45
CA GLN A 74 14.56 -14.64 -13.06
C GLN A 74 13.51 -13.79 -13.79
N VAL A 75 12.64 -14.42 -14.60
CA VAL A 75 11.54 -13.72 -15.30
C VAL A 75 10.58 -13.05 -14.30
N GLN A 76 10.26 -13.71 -13.19
CA GLN A 76 9.43 -13.11 -12.15
C GLN A 76 10.12 -11.90 -11.49
N ARG A 77 11.42 -11.98 -11.23
CA ARG A 77 12.19 -10.86 -10.66
C ARG A 77 12.23 -9.68 -11.64
N THR A 78 12.50 -9.91 -12.92
CA THR A 78 12.55 -8.84 -13.93
C THR A 78 11.18 -8.20 -14.11
N ALA A 79 10.11 -8.99 -14.20
CA ALA A 79 8.74 -8.49 -14.27
C ALA A 79 8.37 -7.64 -13.05
N ALA A 80 8.75 -8.05 -11.84
CA ALA A 80 8.49 -7.27 -10.63
C ALA A 80 9.27 -5.94 -10.60
N ILE A 81 10.48 -5.91 -11.14
CA ILE A 81 11.28 -4.68 -11.27
C ILE A 81 10.63 -3.75 -12.31
N GLN A 82 10.25 -4.28 -13.47
CA GLN A 82 9.57 -3.52 -14.52
C GLN A 82 8.24 -2.95 -14.04
N ALA A 83 7.43 -3.75 -13.35
CA ALA A 83 6.17 -3.29 -12.77
C ALA A 83 6.37 -2.10 -11.82
N ARG A 84 7.48 -2.07 -11.06
CA ARG A 84 7.82 -0.92 -10.19
C ARG A 84 8.29 0.31 -10.98
N GLN A 85 8.95 0.11 -12.12
CA GLN A 85 9.39 1.21 -12.99
C GLN A 85 8.22 1.84 -13.75
N GLU A 86 7.28 1.03 -14.20
CA GLU A 86 6.08 1.46 -14.93
C GLU A 86 4.98 1.98 -14.00
N GLN A 87 5.03 1.64 -12.71
CA GLN A 87 4.14 2.21 -11.70
C GLN A 87 4.52 3.67 -11.46
N VAL A 88 3.98 4.55 -12.30
CA VAL A 88 3.98 6.00 -12.10
C VAL A 88 3.46 6.27 -10.70
N GLN A 89 4.35 6.63 -9.78
CA GLN A 89 3.93 7.07 -8.46
C GLN A 89 3.18 8.38 -8.63
N ASP A 90 1.93 8.42 -8.16
CA ASP A 90 1.23 9.68 -8.03
C ASP A 90 2.10 10.62 -7.20
N PRO A 91 2.34 11.86 -7.67
CA PRO A 91 3.12 12.82 -6.90
C PRO A 91 2.48 12.96 -5.53
N PRO A 92 3.29 13.10 -4.46
CA PRO A 92 2.75 13.18 -3.11
C PRO A 92 1.72 14.30 -3.05
N THR A 93 0.49 13.96 -2.68
CA THR A 93 -0.57 14.94 -2.48
C THR A 93 -0.11 15.90 -1.39
N ILE A 94 0.26 17.14 -1.77
CA ILE A 94 0.68 18.15 -0.81
C ILE A 94 -0.57 18.60 -0.05
N THR A 95 -0.90 17.87 1.02
CA THR A 95 -1.91 18.33 1.97
C THR A 95 -1.30 19.53 2.70
N ARG A 96 -1.64 20.75 2.26
CA ARG A 96 -1.28 21.96 3.00
C ARG A 96 -1.97 21.87 4.37
N LYS A 97 -1.19 21.62 5.42
CA LYS A 97 -1.69 21.73 6.80
C LYS A 97 -2.09 23.18 7.03
N GLY A 98 -3.39 23.43 7.12
CA GLY A 98 -3.93 24.77 7.30
C GLY A 98 -5.40 24.84 6.93
N ARG A 99 -6.07 25.86 7.45
CA ARG A 99 -7.43 26.25 7.07
C ARG A 99 -7.46 26.40 5.54
N PRO A 100 -8.43 25.82 4.81
CA PRO A 100 -8.52 26.05 3.37
C PRO A 100 -8.52 27.55 3.09
N PRO A 101 -7.82 28.03 2.05
CA PRO A 101 -7.70 29.48 1.77
C PRO A 101 -9.06 30.15 1.51
N THR A 102 -10.10 29.35 1.25
CA THR A 102 -11.49 29.79 1.11
C THR A 102 -12.14 30.16 2.43
N GLN A 103 -11.63 29.70 3.57
CA GLN A 103 -12.04 30.18 4.88
C GLN A 103 -11.27 31.48 5.16
N ARG A 104 -11.82 32.55 4.58
CA ARG A 104 -11.39 33.94 4.61
C ARG A 104 -10.69 34.37 5.91
N LEU A 105 -9.58 35.08 5.73
CA LEU A 105 -8.94 35.92 6.76
C LEU A 105 -9.82 37.11 7.19
N THR A 106 -10.99 37.31 6.57
CA THR A 106 -11.98 38.31 6.95
C THR A 106 -13.36 37.65 7.05
N GLY A 107 -13.81 37.37 8.27
CA GLY A 107 -15.25 37.24 8.51
C GLY A 107 -15.94 38.58 8.25
N PRO A 108 -17.27 38.63 8.10
CA PRO A 108 -18.02 39.89 7.94
C PRO A 108 -17.96 40.83 9.18
N THR A 109 -17.26 40.43 10.24
CA THR A 109 -17.05 41.22 11.45
C THR A 109 -15.57 41.52 11.61
N GLU A 110 -15.03 42.35 10.71
CA GLU A 110 -13.83 43.14 11.04
C GLU A 110 -14.23 44.07 12.20
N GLY A 111 -13.96 43.64 13.43
CA GLY A 111 -14.04 44.51 14.59
C GLY A 111 -13.03 45.64 14.47
N PRO A 112 -13.33 46.85 15.00
CA PRO A 112 -12.44 48.00 14.86
C PRO A 112 -11.08 47.71 15.49
N ALA A 113 -10.02 48.24 14.88
CA ALA A 113 -8.66 48.18 15.40
C ALA A 113 -8.59 48.82 16.80
N ARG A 114 -8.72 48.01 17.84
CA ARG A 114 -8.45 48.40 19.22
C ARG A 114 -6.98 48.12 19.51
N GLY A 115 -6.16 49.14 19.30
CA GLY A 115 -4.83 49.18 19.87
C GLY A 115 -4.88 49.06 21.40
N GLY A 116 -3.76 48.61 21.98
CA GLY A 116 -3.45 48.85 23.38
C GLY A 116 -3.02 47.62 24.17
N GLY A 117 -1.73 47.54 24.46
CA GLY A 117 -1.27 47.15 25.80
C GLY A 117 -0.89 45.69 26.00
N ALA A 118 0.41 45.46 26.09
CA ALA A 118 1.01 44.32 26.77
C ALA A 118 0.46 44.19 28.22
N ARG A 119 0.18 42.96 28.67
CA ARG A 119 0.70 42.34 29.93
C ARG A 119 0.60 40.80 29.85
N ILE A 120 1.76 40.14 29.86
CA ILE A 120 1.98 38.83 30.51
C ILE A 120 2.13 39.18 32.01
N PRO A 121 1.63 38.44 33.03
CA PRO A 121 1.84 37.00 33.23
C PRO A 121 0.71 36.22 33.97
N MET A 122 1.02 34.94 34.24
CA MET A 122 0.54 34.08 35.33
C MET A 122 -0.48 32.97 34.99
N GLN A 123 0.09 31.76 34.91
CA GLN A 123 -0.22 30.60 35.77
C GLN A 123 -1.70 30.30 36.09
N GLY A 124 -2.17 29.16 35.59
CA GLY A 124 -3.39 28.47 36.05
C GLY A 124 -3.39 27.00 35.62
N PRO A 125 -4.06 26.09 36.35
CA PRO A 125 -3.49 24.79 36.72
C PRO A 125 -3.74 23.65 35.72
N ARG A 126 -2.80 22.70 35.78
CA ARG A 126 -2.82 21.38 35.13
C ARG A 126 -4.00 20.55 35.66
N VAL A 127 -5.09 20.48 34.90
CA VAL A 127 -6.19 19.52 35.17
C VAL A 127 -5.71 18.13 34.81
N GLN A 128 -5.42 17.33 35.83
CA GLN A 128 -5.26 15.89 35.70
C GLN A 128 -6.60 15.28 35.28
N ARG A 129 -6.67 14.68 34.09
CA ARG A 129 -7.77 13.78 33.74
C ARG A 129 -7.55 12.46 34.48
N THR A 130 -8.29 12.29 35.57
CA THR A 130 -8.53 11.00 36.20
C THR A 130 -9.36 10.14 35.24
N LEU A 131 -8.80 8.98 34.86
CA LEU A 131 -9.54 7.89 34.23
C LEU A 131 -10.35 7.18 35.33
N PRO A 132 -11.66 6.92 35.15
CA PRO A 132 -12.34 5.98 36.03
C PRO A 132 -11.90 4.55 35.72
N SER A 133 -11.30 3.93 36.73
CA SER A 133 -11.15 2.49 36.87
C SER A 133 -12.46 1.85 37.33
N ARG A 134 -12.58 0.55 37.00
CA ARG A 134 -13.48 -0.48 37.56
C ARG A 134 -14.93 -0.44 37.03
N GLU A 135 -15.51 -1.57 36.61
CA GLU A 135 -15.53 -2.84 37.33
C GLU A 135 -15.52 -4.13 36.49
N PRO A 136 -15.24 -5.29 37.14
CA PRO A 136 -15.15 -6.61 36.54
C PRO A 136 -16.41 -7.49 36.73
N ALA A 137 -16.41 -8.60 35.98
CA ALA A 137 -17.07 -9.89 36.20
C ALA A 137 -18.59 -9.99 35.93
N LEU A 138 -18.96 -10.93 35.05
CA LEU A 138 -19.49 -12.26 35.44
C LEU A 138 -19.68 -13.18 34.18
N PRO A 139 -19.80 -14.50 34.37
CA PRO A 139 -19.49 -15.54 33.38
C PRO A 139 -20.72 -16.09 32.65
N HIS A 140 -20.54 -16.56 31.41
CA HIS A 140 -21.38 -17.63 30.87
C HIS A 140 -20.63 -18.52 29.87
N GLU A 141 -20.67 -19.81 30.18
CA GLU A 141 -20.20 -21.00 29.47
C GLU A 141 -21.15 -21.37 28.29
N PRO A 142 -21.02 -22.52 27.59
CA PRO A 142 -20.25 -22.67 26.36
C PRO A 142 -21.09 -23.20 25.17
N ALA A 143 -20.78 -22.80 23.94
CA ALA A 143 -21.32 -23.45 22.74
C ALA A 143 -20.30 -23.46 21.59
N THR A 144 -19.51 -24.53 21.57
CA THR A 144 -19.19 -25.41 20.45
C THR A 144 -19.12 -24.82 19.02
N GLN A 145 -17.88 -24.76 18.52
CA GLN A 145 -17.38 -25.16 17.18
C GLN A 145 -17.91 -24.45 15.91
N ALA A 146 -17.02 -23.70 15.25
CA ALA A 146 -16.44 -24.03 13.93
C ALA A 146 -15.94 -22.77 13.19
N ASN A 147 -14.62 -22.53 13.23
CA ASN A 147 -13.79 -22.29 12.04
C ASN A 147 -12.38 -21.87 12.47
N ALA A 148 -11.43 -22.78 12.28
CA ALA A 148 -10.01 -22.56 12.45
C ALA A 148 -9.46 -21.67 11.32
N GLY A 149 -9.76 -20.38 11.39
CA GLY A 149 -8.97 -19.35 10.69
C GLY A 149 -7.77 -19.02 11.57
N SER A 150 -6.61 -19.56 11.21
CA SER A 150 -5.33 -19.35 11.90
C SER A 150 -4.93 -17.86 11.89
N SER A 151 -5.55 -17.09 12.79
CA SER A 151 -4.98 -15.86 13.31
C SER A 151 -3.78 -16.29 14.15
N GLN A 152 -2.66 -16.60 13.50
CA GLN A 152 -1.37 -16.66 14.16
C GLN A 152 -1.14 -15.25 14.74
N ARG A 153 -1.64 -15.04 15.97
CA ARG A 153 -1.21 -13.96 16.84
C ARG A 153 0.31 -14.12 16.88
N ARG A 154 1.00 -13.33 16.06
CA ARG A 154 2.46 -13.21 16.12
C ARG A 154 2.74 -12.83 17.56
N GLN A 155 3.15 -13.81 18.34
CA GLN A 155 3.45 -13.63 19.75
C GLN A 155 4.45 -12.48 19.81
N ASN A 156 4.15 -11.45 20.60
CA ASN A 156 4.90 -10.20 20.64
C ASN A 156 6.39 -10.52 20.85
N GLN A 157 7.18 -10.37 19.79
CA GLN A 157 8.64 -10.46 19.85
C GLN A 157 9.18 -9.11 20.31
N CYS A 158 10.10 -9.13 21.26
CA CYS A 158 10.79 -7.93 21.71
C CYS A 158 11.63 -7.35 20.57
N SER A 159 11.46 -6.09 20.21
CA SER A 159 12.22 -5.48 19.12
C SER A 159 13.71 -5.21 19.44
N LEU A 160 14.14 -5.41 20.69
CA LEU A 160 15.53 -5.26 21.13
C LEU A 160 16.28 -6.59 21.08
N CYS A 161 15.80 -7.62 21.78
CA CYS A 161 16.46 -8.93 21.86
C CYS A 161 15.86 -10.01 20.94
N ARG A 162 14.70 -9.75 20.31
CA ARG A 162 13.94 -10.68 19.46
C ARG A 162 13.38 -11.93 20.16
N GLU A 163 13.47 -11.99 21.48
CA GLU A 163 12.84 -13.05 22.27
C GLU A 163 11.33 -12.82 22.42
N PHE A 164 10.58 -13.91 22.57
CA PHE A 164 9.14 -13.88 22.76
C PHE A 164 8.76 -13.72 24.24
N GLY A 165 7.55 -13.25 24.51
CA GLY A 165 6.99 -13.20 25.87
C GLY A 165 7.19 -11.88 26.61
N HIS A 166 7.86 -10.90 26.00
CA HIS A 166 7.99 -9.56 26.56
C HIS A 166 8.09 -8.48 25.47
N ASN A 167 7.85 -7.22 25.85
CA ASN A 167 7.87 -6.09 24.93
C ASN A 167 9.19 -5.31 25.08
N ARG A 168 9.52 -4.42 24.13
CA ARG A 168 10.71 -3.54 24.20
C ARG A 168 10.83 -2.80 25.54
N THR A 169 9.69 -2.40 26.11
CA THR A 169 9.63 -1.64 27.37
C THR A 169 10.02 -2.45 28.60
N SER A 170 9.81 -3.77 28.57
CA SER A 170 10.09 -4.70 29.65
C SER A 170 11.32 -5.58 29.37
N CYS A 171 12.14 -5.21 28.39
CA CYS A 171 13.35 -5.96 28.03
C CYS A 171 14.48 -5.70 29.04
N SER A 172 15.09 -6.75 29.56
CA SER A 172 16.21 -6.66 30.52
C SER A 172 17.43 -5.94 29.93
N LEU A 173 17.67 -6.07 28.62
CA LEU A 173 18.77 -5.37 27.93
C LEU A 173 18.60 -3.84 27.91
N ARG A 174 17.37 -3.34 28.09
CA ARG A 174 17.13 -1.89 28.15
C ARG A 174 17.65 -1.27 29.44
N ALA A 175 17.81 -2.03 30.52
CA ALA A 175 18.32 -1.54 31.79
C ALA A 175 19.86 -1.43 31.81
N GLN A 176 20.55 -1.97 30.80
CA GLN A 176 22.01 -1.97 30.69
C GLN A 176 22.55 -0.91 29.71
N ALA A 177 21.66 -0.16 29.04
CA ALA A 177 21.98 0.88 28.07
C ALA A 177 21.58 2.26 28.61
#